data_AF-A0A7X6YIT1-F1
#
_entry.id   AF-A0A7X6YIT1-F1
#
_cell.length_a   1.000
_cell.length_b   1.000
_cell.length_c   1.000
_cell.angle_alpha   90.00
_cell.angle_beta   90.00
_cell.angle_gamma   90.00
#
_symmetry.space_group_name_H-M   'P 1'
#
loop_
_entity.id
_entity.type
_entity.pdbx_description
1 polymer ?
#
loop_
_entity_poly.entity_id
_entity_poly.type
_entity_poly.pdbx_seq_one_letter_code
_entity_poly.pdbx_strand_id
1 'polypeptide(L)'
;METRSIIKEEALKEINFDTDVLYLLIKDMIIENGSTIKEALSEYVDINKLNTIEAEFPTLTIFVPTLVENIFSAENWDIQNQIPAVTYLSSKTRTDLPILLNGEFVDTFFENEIPGSPIVVVKENERIVKANTAKFANSTPLRSINSSSTQLVFLDNVFNNQDRVISTRNSTNSGLKTREDYQYLMDAFDEFGLHGWQRDNIYYGLTAQNTKGPLNRVYGEFVQGFEMRGDGLSAVRKISDQAGDPELNEVIKGGRNGAGPAWTDGEFEFKITVHLGTKSPIGNIFETYFRLSPDKLFRPVYEGVKKGGVIDVTKLYLKNVILKKHIFNTPIPLFTWDLEKYSPTIKITIEEVDISTSVTTTFTQTSEFATNFSFDVTFGENVKSGLKFGGSTKDVTTNTFTIVEKLENDQLGEVIVNFDDPVIISKNDKSLERGGGGGRRVPDYDFEPDYNPRYYTDWYCIYIAPANLYE
;
A
#
# COMPACT_ATOMS: atom_id res chain seq x y z
N MET A 1 -23.28 -2.95 -27.37
CA MET A 1 -22.85 -2.60 -26.02
C MET A 1 -23.35 -1.21 -25.65
N GLU A 2 -24.33 -1.13 -24.76
CA GLU A 2 -24.74 0.14 -24.12
C GLU A 2 -23.64 0.62 -23.16
N THR A 3 -23.57 1.93 -22.86
CA THR A 3 -22.62 2.54 -21.93
C THR A 3 -22.50 1.80 -20.59
N ARG A 4 -23.63 1.37 -20.01
CA ARG A 4 -23.64 0.60 -18.75
C ARG A 4 -22.90 -0.74 -18.85
N SER A 5 -22.97 -1.40 -20.00
CA SER A 5 -22.24 -2.66 -20.24
C SER A 5 -20.73 -2.42 -20.28
N ILE A 6 -20.29 -1.33 -20.92
CA ILE A 6 -18.86 -0.94 -20.93
C ILE A 6 -18.38 -0.66 -19.51
N ILE A 7 -19.11 0.16 -18.75
CA ILE A 7 -18.75 0.50 -17.36
C ILE A 7 -18.66 -0.79 -16.52
N LYS A 8 -19.66 -1.68 -16.61
CA LYS A 8 -19.64 -2.96 -15.89
C LYS A 8 -18.42 -3.81 -16.27
N GLU A 9 -18.14 -3.97 -17.56
CA GLU A 9 -17.02 -4.79 -18.04
C GLU A 9 -15.65 -4.23 -17.64
N GLU A 10 -15.49 -2.90 -17.62
CA GLU A 10 -14.25 -2.26 -17.19
C GLU A 10 -14.09 -2.29 -15.67
N ALA A 11 -15.18 -2.10 -14.90
CA ALA A 11 -15.16 -2.18 -13.44
C ALA A 11 -14.72 -3.57 -12.96
N LEU A 12 -15.19 -4.63 -13.62
CA LEU A 12 -14.83 -6.02 -13.31
C LEU A 12 -13.35 -6.37 -13.53
N LYS A 13 -12.59 -5.52 -14.24
CA LYS A 13 -11.15 -5.72 -14.41
C LYS A 13 -10.37 -5.34 -13.15
N GLU A 14 -10.96 -4.52 -12.30
CA GLU A 14 -10.35 -4.01 -11.07
C GLU A 14 -8.92 -3.49 -11.34
N ILE A 15 -8.71 -2.65 -12.37
CA ILE A 15 -7.36 -2.39 -12.92
C ILE A 15 -6.38 -1.83 -11.88
N ASN A 16 -6.91 -1.15 -10.86
CA ASN A 16 -6.19 -0.59 -9.74
C ASN A 16 -6.51 -1.32 -8.41
N PHE A 17 -7.06 -2.54 -8.46
CA PHE A 17 -7.65 -3.29 -7.34
C PHE A 17 -8.93 -2.69 -6.74
N ASP A 18 -9.58 -1.79 -7.47
CA ASP A 18 -10.92 -1.31 -7.15
C ASP A 18 -11.78 -1.33 -8.41
N THR A 19 -13.10 -1.27 -8.26
CA THR A 19 -14.10 -1.26 -9.34
C THR A 19 -14.21 0.11 -10.04
N ASP A 20 -13.06 0.78 -10.18
CA ASP A 20 -12.89 2.07 -10.81
C ASP A 20 -12.83 1.96 -12.33
N VAL A 21 -13.61 2.81 -13.00
CA VAL A 21 -13.63 2.94 -14.46
C VAL A 21 -13.13 4.33 -14.86
N LEU A 22 -11.88 4.41 -15.30
CA LEU A 22 -11.27 5.65 -15.78
C LEU A 22 -11.93 6.15 -17.06
N TYR A 23 -12.57 7.32 -16.98
CA TYR A 23 -13.26 7.94 -18.11
C TYR A 23 -12.33 8.11 -19.32
N LEU A 24 -11.09 8.58 -19.13
CA LEU A 24 -10.13 8.77 -20.23
C LEU A 24 -9.75 7.47 -20.97
N LEU A 25 -9.86 6.31 -20.33
CA LEU A 25 -9.56 5.02 -20.97
C LEU A 25 -10.74 4.51 -21.79
N ILE A 26 -11.96 4.87 -21.41
CA ILE A 26 -13.20 4.35 -22.04
C ILE A 26 -13.87 5.35 -22.98
N LYS A 27 -13.51 6.64 -22.93
CA LYS A 27 -14.24 7.73 -23.63
C LYS A 27 -14.40 7.51 -25.14
N ASP A 28 -13.46 6.79 -25.75
CA ASP A 28 -13.45 6.52 -27.20
C ASP A 28 -13.97 5.11 -27.57
N MET A 29 -14.48 4.36 -26.60
CA MET A 29 -15.17 3.08 -26.86
C MET A 29 -16.50 3.33 -27.57
N ILE A 30 -16.82 2.46 -28.53
CA ILE A 30 -18.03 2.58 -29.36
C ILE A 30 -19.20 1.90 -28.67
N ILE A 31 -20.33 2.60 -28.58
CA ILE A 31 -21.61 2.08 -28.07
C ILE A 31 -22.54 1.63 -29.23
N GLU A 32 -23.71 1.05 -28.92
CA GLU A 32 -24.59 0.38 -29.91
C GLU A 32 -25.02 1.23 -31.10
N ASN A 33 -25.20 2.53 -30.90
CA ASN A 33 -25.60 3.47 -31.94
C ASN A 33 -24.44 3.88 -32.87
N GLY A 34 -23.22 3.37 -32.63
CA GLY A 34 -22.02 3.69 -33.40
C GLY A 34 -21.26 4.93 -32.93
N SER A 35 -21.76 5.69 -31.96
CA SER A 35 -21.03 6.82 -31.36
C SER A 35 -20.05 6.34 -30.30
N THR A 36 -19.06 7.16 -29.97
CA THR A 36 -18.22 6.98 -28.79
C THR A 36 -18.95 7.38 -27.50
N ILE A 37 -18.45 6.97 -26.34
CA ILE A 37 -18.97 7.43 -25.04
C ILE A 37 -18.88 8.97 -24.94
N LYS A 38 -17.77 9.56 -25.38
CA LYS A 38 -17.59 11.02 -25.40
C LYS A 38 -18.63 11.73 -26.26
N GLU A 39 -18.92 11.19 -27.45
CA GLU A 39 -19.94 11.73 -28.32
C GLU A 39 -21.33 11.62 -27.69
N ALA A 40 -21.65 10.50 -27.04
CA ALA A 40 -22.92 10.35 -26.32
C ALA A 40 -23.06 11.36 -25.15
N LEU A 41 -21.98 11.62 -24.39
CA LEU A 41 -21.98 12.64 -23.35
C LEU A 41 -22.15 14.06 -23.90
N SER A 42 -21.71 14.30 -25.14
CA SER A 42 -21.80 15.63 -25.77
C SER A 42 -23.25 16.08 -26.07
N GLU A 43 -24.21 15.16 -25.99
CA GLU A 43 -25.64 15.49 -26.06
C GLU A 43 -26.13 16.21 -24.80
N TYR A 44 -25.46 16.02 -23.66
CA TYR A 44 -25.82 16.55 -22.35
C TYR A 44 -24.90 17.67 -21.88
N VAL A 45 -23.64 17.67 -22.33
CA VAL A 45 -22.61 18.63 -21.93
C VAL A 45 -21.92 19.19 -23.17
N ASP A 46 -21.75 20.51 -23.22
CA ASP A 46 -21.00 21.16 -24.30
C ASP A 46 -19.62 20.53 -24.48
N ILE A 47 -19.25 20.20 -25.72
CA ILE A 47 -18.01 19.49 -26.02
C ILE A 47 -16.75 20.22 -25.53
N ASN A 48 -16.76 21.56 -25.49
CA ASN A 48 -15.63 22.32 -24.98
C ASN A 48 -15.53 22.21 -23.46
N LYS A 49 -16.67 22.19 -22.75
CA LYS A 49 -16.69 21.91 -21.30
C LYS A 49 -16.19 20.50 -20.99
N LEU A 50 -16.59 19.51 -21.79
CA LEU A 50 -16.10 18.14 -21.63
C LEU A 50 -14.59 18.06 -21.86
N ASN A 51 -14.06 18.76 -22.86
CA ASN A 51 -12.61 18.89 -23.08
C ASN A 51 -11.90 19.58 -21.90
N THR A 52 -12.51 20.60 -21.27
CA THR A 52 -11.96 21.23 -20.06
C THR A 52 -11.91 20.25 -18.90
N ILE A 53 -12.99 19.49 -18.67
CA ILE A 53 -13.04 18.46 -17.61
C ILE A 53 -11.95 17.41 -17.84
N GLU A 54 -11.75 16.94 -19.08
CA GLU A 54 -10.70 15.98 -19.42
C GLU A 54 -9.27 16.52 -19.15
N ALA A 55 -9.08 17.83 -19.33
CA ALA A 55 -7.79 18.48 -19.12
C ALA A 55 -7.51 18.75 -17.63
N GLU A 56 -8.53 19.15 -16.87
CA GLU A 56 -8.44 19.48 -15.45
C GLU A 56 -8.47 18.24 -14.55
N PHE A 57 -9.28 17.24 -14.90
CA PHE A 57 -9.50 16.00 -14.13
C PHE A 57 -9.15 14.76 -14.98
N PRO A 58 -7.89 14.58 -15.38
CA PRO A 58 -7.49 13.47 -16.25
C PRO A 58 -7.65 12.09 -15.59
N THR A 59 -7.81 12.04 -14.27
CA THR A 59 -7.97 10.82 -13.47
C THR A 59 -9.42 10.59 -13.03
N LEU A 60 -10.38 11.31 -13.63
CA LEU A 60 -11.80 11.15 -13.32
C LEU A 60 -12.24 9.70 -13.58
N THR A 61 -12.85 9.09 -12.58
CA THR A 61 -13.28 7.69 -12.57
C THR A 61 -14.75 7.57 -12.17
N ILE A 62 -15.40 6.53 -12.69
CA ILE A 62 -16.72 6.08 -12.26
C ILE A 62 -16.49 4.85 -11.38
N PHE A 63 -16.75 4.99 -10.09
CA PHE A 63 -16.65 3.92 -9.10
C PHE A 63 -18.00 3.18 -8.98
N VAL A 64 -17.94 1.84 -9.00
CA VAL A 64 -19.11 0.94 -8.94
C VAL A 64 -19.14 0.18 -7.61
N PRO A 65 -19.72 0.74 -6.54
CA PRO A 65 -19.61 0.20 -5.19
C PRO A 65 -20.26 -1.18 -5.04
N THR A 66 -19.71 -1.98 -4.11
CA THR A 66 -20.37 -3.18 -3.58
C THR A 66 -21.28 -2.80 -2.41
N LEU A 67 -22.59 -2.81 -2.65
CA LEU A 67 -23.59 -2.54 -1.63
C LEU A 67 -23.99 -3.80 -0.84
N VAL A 68 -24.42 -3.57 0.40
CA VAL A 68 -24.90 -4.61 1.33
C VAL A 68 -26.09 -5.39 0.75
N GLU A 69 -26.35 -6.56 1.34
CA GLU A 69 -27.47 -7.44 0.96
C GLU A 69 -27.53 -7.79 -0.54
N ASN A 70 -26.37 -7.71 -1.23
CA ASN A 70 -26.24 -7.96 -2.67
C ASN A 70 -27.17 -7.07 -3.52
N ILE A 71 -27.40 -5.84 -3.09
CA ILE A 71 -28.28 -4.87 -3.77
C ILE A 71 -27.69 -4.43 -5.12
N PHE A 72 -26.39 -4.13 -5.13
CA PHE A 72 -25.67 -3.63 -6.30
C PHE A 72 -24.16 -3.84 -6.15
N SER A 73 -23.49 -4.25 -7.22
CA SER A 73 -22.03 -4.38 -7.35
C SER A 73 -21.69 -4.54 -8.83
N ALA A 74 -20.41 -4.35 -9.19
CA ALA A 74 -19.94 -4.62 -10.54
C ALA A 74 -20.26 -6.06 -11.01
N GLU A 75 -20.23 -7.05 -10.11
CA GLU A 75 -20.56 -8.44 -10.43
C GLU A 75 -22.05 -8.65 -10.68
N ASN A 76 -22.90 -8.12 -9.79
CA ASN A 76 -24.33 -8.40 -9.78
C ASN A 76 -25.18 -7.40 -10.57
N TRP A 77 -24.59 -6.33 -11.11
CA TRP A 77 -25.32 -5.26 -11.82
C TRP A 77 -26.15 -5.81 -12.98
N ASP A 78 -27.48 -5.76 -12.84
CA ASP A 78 -28.42 -6.05 -13.92
C ASP A 78 -28.57 -4.83 -14.83
N ILE A 79 -27.72 -4.77 -15.87
CA ILE A 79 -27.71 -3.68 -16.84
C ILE A 79 -29.04 -3.50 -17.60
N GLN A 80 -29.93 -4.49 -17.61
CA GLN A 80 -31.23 -4.37 -18.30
C GLN A 80 -32.25 -3.65 -17.43
N ASN A 81 -32.29 -3.97 -16.13
CA ASN A 81 -33.35 -3.51 -15.23
C ASN A 81 -32.90 -2.48 -14.18
N GLN A 82 -31.60 -2.31 -13.96
CA GLN A 82 -31.06 -1.36 -12.98
C GLN A 82 -30.39 -0.17 -13.65
N ILE A 83 -30.98 1.02 -13.42
CA ILE A 83 -30.37 2.31 -13.74
C ILE A 83 -29.84 2.87 -12.41
N PRO A 84 -28.52 2.97 -12.23
CA PRO A 84 -27.97 3.51 -11.00
C PRO A 84 -28.23 5.01 -10.93
N ALA A 85 -28.47 5.50 -9.71
CA ALA A 85 -28.28 6.92 -9.42
C ALA A 85 -26.80 7.29 -9.58
N VAL A 86 -26.51 8.58 -9.69
CA VAL A 86 -25.15 9.10 -9.76
C VAL A 86 -24.94 10.05 -8.61
N THR A 87 -23.81 9.91 -7.93
CA THR A 87 -23.30 10.95 -7.02
C THR A 87 -21.86 11.29 -7.39
N TYR A 88 -21.29 12.34 -6.80
CA TYR A 88 -19.92 12.75 -7.08
C TYR A 88 -19.19 13.27 -5.83
N LEU A 89 -17.93 12.88 -5.71
CA LEU A 89 -17.00 13.36 -4.69
C LEU A 89 -16.16 14.49 -5.26
N SER A 90 -16.07 15.58 -4.50
CA SER A 90 -15.16 16.68 -4.74
C SER A 90 -14.64 17.17 -3.40
N SER A 91 -13.54 17.93 -3.40
CA SER A 91 -13.02 18.60 -2.20
C SER A 91 -14.02 19.53 -1.49
N LYS A 92 -15.18 19.81 -2.11
CA LYS A 92 -16.24 20.66 -1.55
C LYS A 92 -17.51 19.91 -1.15
N THR A 93 -17.69 18.64 -1.49
CA THR A 93 -18.95 17.88 -1.33
C THR A 93 -18.85 16.72 -0.33
N ARG A 94 -17.88 16.76 0.60
CA ARG A 94 -17.59 15.64 1.51
C ARG A 94 -18.71 15.24 2.46
N THR A 95 -19.54 16.19 2.90
CA THR A 95 -20.56 15.95 3.93
C THR A 95 -21.97 15.82 3.36
N ASP A 96 -22.19 16.31 2.13
CA ASP A 96 -23.49 16.40 1.49
C ASP A 96 -23.35 15.92 0.03
N LEU A 97 -23.47 14.62 -0.20
CA LEU A 97 -23.28 14.03 -1.52
C LEU A 97 -24.61 14.08 -2.30
N PRO A 98 -24.72 14.88 -3.37
CA PRO A 98 -25.98 14.97 -4.12
C PRO A 98 -26.27 13.66 -4.85
N ILE A 99 -27.52 13.24 -4.83
CA ILE A 99 -28.03 12.09 -5.57
C ILE A 99 -28.71 12.62 -6.82
N LEU A 100 -28.24 12.19 -7.98
CA LEU A 100 -28.84 12.48 -9.27
C LEU A 100 -29.48 11.22 -9.85
N LEU A 101 -30.74 11.32 -10.24
CA LEU A 101 -31.44 10.28 -10.98
C LEU A 101 -31.92 10.87 -12.30
N ASN A 102 -31.56 10.23 -13.42
CA ASN A 102 -31.86 10.72 -14.77
C ASN A 102 -31.41 12.17 -15.04
N GLY A 103 -30.33 12.61 -14.38
CA GLY A 103 -29.78 13.96 -14.51
C GLY A 103 -30.45 15.02 -13.62
N GLU A 104 -31.46 14.65 -12.82
CA GLU A 104 -32.11 15.56 -11.88
C GLU A 104 -31.66 15.27 -10.45
N PHE A 105 -31.45 16.33 -9.67
CA PHE A 105 -31.22 16.22 -8.23
C PHE A 105 -32.48 15.68 -7.55
N VAL A 106 -32.33 14.59 -6.79
CA VAL A 106 -33.45 13.95 -6.09
C VAL A 106 -33.32 13.96 -4.58
N ASP A 107 -32.10 13.89 -4.06
CA ASP A 107 -31.82 13.89 -2.62
C ASP A 107 -30.32 14.12 -2.34
N THR A 108 -29.93 14.09 -1.08
CA THR A 108 -28.54 14.18 -0.62
C THR A 108 -28.24 13.02 0.35
N PHE A 109 -27.12 12.32 0.16
CA PHE A 109 -26.59 11.42 1.20
C PHE A 109 -25.93 12.22 2.31
N PHE A 110 -26.26 11.85 3.54
CA PHE A 110 -25.58 12.30 4.75
C PHE A 110 -24.55 11.27 5.24
N GLU A 111 -23.66 11.72 6.12
CA GLU A 111 -22.64 10.88 6.76
C GLU A 111 -23.26 9.63 7.43
N ASN A 112 -22.68 8.45 7.19
CA ASN A 112 -23.13 7.12 7.64
C ASN A 112 -24.41 6.57 6.99
N GLU A 113 -24.90 7.17 5.89
CA GLU A 113 -26.00 6.58 5.11
C GLU A 113 -25.47 5.59 4.07
N ILE A 114 -26.07 4.39 4.04
CA ILE A 114 -25.74 3.36 3.04
C ILE A 114 -26.83 3.40 1.94
N PRO A 115 -26.46 3.52 0.65
CA PRO A 115 -27.41 3.47 -0.44
C PRO A 115 -28.28 2.21 -0.42
N GLY A 116 -29.60 2.40 -0.43
CA GLY A 116 -30.60 1.32 -0.51
C GLY A 116 -30.99 0.94 -1.95
N SER A 117 -30.31 1.50 -2.94
CA SER A 117 -30.58 1.32 -4.37
C SER A 117 -29.29 1.41 -5.18
N PRO A 118 -29.25 0.89 -6.43
CA PRO A 118 -28.10 1.03 -7.33
C PRO A 118 -27.59 2.47 -7.45
N ILE A 119 -26.28 2.64 -7.30
CA ILE A 119 -25.61 3.94 -7.41
C ILE A 119 -24.19 3.78 -7.94
N VAL A 120 -23.70 4.79 -8.68
CA VAL A 120 -22.28 4.94 -9.03
C VAL A 120 -21.76 6.29 -8.54
N VAL A 121 -20.46 6.34 -8.27
CA VAL A 121 -19.81 7.55 -7.72
C VAL A 121 -18.79 8.08 -8.73
N VAL A 122 -18.87 9.36 -9.06
CA VAL A 122 -17.86 10.04 -9.88
C VAL A 122 -16.83 10.68 -8.94
N LYS A 123 -15.57 10.26 -9.02
CA LYS A 123 -14.47 10.77 -8.18
C LYS A 123 -13.18 10.93 -8.98
N GLU A 124 -12.17 11.59 -8.42
CA GLU A 124 -10.80 11.49 -8.93
C GLU A 124 -10.17 10.19 -8.42
N ASN A 125 -9.35 9.54 -9.26
CA ASN A 125 -8.65 8.33 -8.87
C ASN A 125 -7.41 8.63 -8.03
N GLU A 126 -7.25 7.89 -6.93
CA GLU A 126 -6.16 8.04 -5.96
C GLU A 126 -4.89 7.23 -6.30
N ARG A 127 -5.02 6.20 -7.15
CA ARG A 127 -3.96 5.25 -7.51
C ARG A 127 -3.31 5.51 -8.87
N ILE A 128 -3.93 6.36 -9.70
CA ILE A 128 -3.53 6.64 -11.08
C ILE A 128 -3.32 8.13 -11.25
N VAL A 129 -2.23 8.49 -11.92
CA VAL A 129 -1.81 9.89 -12.12
C VAL A 129 -1.44 10.15 -13.57
N LYS A 130 -1.42 11.42 -13.95
CA LYS A 130 -0.90 11.86 -15.24
C LYS A 130 0.63 11.73 -15.25
N ALA A 131 1.19 11.08 -16.27
CA ALA A 131 2.64 11.00 -16.49
C ALA A 131 3.17 12.35 -16.98
N ASN A 132 3.41 13.28 -16.06
CA ASN A 132 3.87 14.64 -16.36
C ASN A 132 5.26 14.95 -15.77
N THR A 133 5.93 13.99 -15.15
CA THR A 133 7.22 14.19 -14.46
C THR A 133 8.25 13.13 -14.83
N ALA A 134 9.54 13.47 -14.69
CA ALA A 134 10.65 12.53 -14.82
C ALA A 134 10.51 11.29 -13.90
N LYS A 135 9.73 11.40 -12.82
CA LYS A 135 9.38 10.31 -11.89
C LYS A 135 8.75 9.11 -12.61
N PHE A 136 8.03 9.33 -13.69
CA PHE A 136 7.30 8.27 -14.42
C PHE A 136 7.93 7.91 -15.77
N ALA A 137 9.18 8.32 -16.03
CA ALA A 137 9.85 8.10 -17.32
C ALA A 137 9.97 6.61 -17.70
N ASN A 138 10.01 5.72 -16.71
CA ASN A 138 10.09 4.26 -16.91
C ASN A 138 8.77 3.53 -16.61
N SER A 139 7.69 4.24 -16.29
CA SER A 139 6.40 3.65 -15.99
C SER A 139 5.70 3.20 -17.28
N THR A 140 5.02 2.06 -17.25
CA THR A 140 4.21 1.58 -18.37
C THR A 140 2.90 2.37 -18.43
N PRO A 141 2.60 3.11 -19.52
CA PRO A 141 1.36 3.85 -19.63
C PRO A 141 0.15 2.91 -19.72
N LEU A 142 -0.93 3.31 -19.05
CA LEU A 142 -2.24 2.70 -19.23
C LEU A 142 -2.72 2.90 -20.67
N ARG A 143 -3.16 1.80 -21.28
CA ARG A 143 -3.60 1.83 -22.68
C ARG A 143 -5.05 2.28 -22.77
N SER A 144 -5.29 3.35 -23.54
CA SER A 144 -6.62 3.67 -24.09
C SER A 144 -6.70 3.15 -25.53
N ILE A 145 -7.92 2.87 -26.01
CA ILE A 145 -8.17 2.40 -27.38
C ILE A 145 -7.60 3.36 -28.42
N ASN A 146 -7.69 4.66 -28.14
CA ASN A 146 -7.06 5.70 -28.95
C ASN A 146 -5.94 6.37 -28.16
N SER A 147 -4.87 6.75 -28.85
CA SER A 147 -3.73 7.45 -28.26
C SER A 147 -4.18 8.82 -27.73
N SER A 148 -4.61 8.87 -26.47
CA SER A 148 -4.77 10.11 -25.72
C SER A 148 -3.43 10.83 -25.66
N SER A 149 -3.43 12.15 -25.84
CA SER A 149 -2.25 12.98 -25.57
C SER A 149 -1.86 12.96 -24.08
N THR A 150 -2.81 12.60 -23.21
CA THR A 150 -2.60 12.42 -21.78
C THR A 150 -2.23 10.97 -21.51
N GLN A 151 -0.99 10.74 -21.12
CA GLN A 151 -0.52 9.45 -20.62
C GLN A 151 -0.87 9.32 -19.14
N LEU A 152 -1.55 8.24 -18.78
CA LEU A 152 -1.87 7.88 -17.40
C LEU A 152 -0.97 6.71 -16.97
N VAL A 153 -0.54 6.72 -15.72
CA VAL A 153 0.31 5.68 -15.11
C VAL A 153 -0.16 5.43 -13.68
N PHE A 154 0.07 4.23 -13.16
CA PHE A 154 -0.09 3.99 -11.73
C PHE A 154 0.91 4.82 -10.92
N LEU A 155 0.48 5.33 -9.77
CA LEU A 155 1.32 6.08 -8.83
C LEU A 155 2.50 5.24 -8.34
N ASP A 156 2.26 3.96 -8.13
CA ASP A 156 3.22 2.92 -7.78
C ASP A 156 2.74 1.58 -8.38
N ASN A 157 3.67 0.67 -8.69
CA ASN A 157 3.35 -0.62 -9.28
C ASN A 157 2.51 -1.52 -8.35
N VAL A 158 2.50 -1.27 -7.03
CA VAL A 158 1.63 -2.00 -6.09
C VAL A 158 0.13 -1.83 -6.37
N PHE A 159 -0.22 -0.79 -7.12
CA PHE A 159 -1.60 -0.54 -7.58
C PHE A 159 -1.89 -1.14 -8.95
N ASN A 160 -0.92 -1.71 -9.67
CA ASN A 160 -1.14 -2.29 -10.98
C ASN A 160 -1.73 -3.71 -10.88
N ASN A 161 -3.01 -3.87 -11.21
CA ASN A 161 -3.69 -5.17 -11.27
C ASN A 161 -3.86 -5.69 -12.71
N GLN A 162 -3.28 -5.03 -13.72
CA GLN A 162 -3.47 -5.42 -15.13
C GLN A 162 -2.84 -6.78 -15.46
N ASP A 163 -1.82 -7.18 -14.70
CA ASP A 163 -1.07 -8.42 -14.89
C ASP A 163 -1.61 -9.57 -14.01
N ARG A 164 -2.84 -9.46 -13.48
CA ARG A 164 -3.44 -10.50 -12.61
C ARG A 164 -3.52 -11.83 -13.38
N VAL A 165 -2.51 -12.67 -13.19
CA VAL A 165 -2.59 -14.09 -13.51
C VAL A 165 -3.67 -14.63 -12.59
N ILE A 166 -4.85 -14.95 -13.13
CA ILE A 166 -5.85 -15.73 -12.41
C ILE A 166 -5.16 -17.03 -12.03
N SER A 167 -4.72 -17.11 -10.78
CA SER A 167 -4.27 -18.36 -10.17
C SER A 167 -5.48 -19.29 -10.19
N THR A 168 -5.59 -20.07 -11.26
CA THR A 168 -6.38 -21.30 -11.20
C THR A 168 -5.81 -22.08 -10.01
N ARG A 169 -6.66 -22.50 -9.08
CA ARG A 169 -6.35 -23.13 -7.77
C ARG A 169 -5.59 -24.47 -7.87
N ASN A 170 -4.60 -24.59 -8.76
CA ASN A 170 -3.84 -25.80 -9.06
C ASN A 170 -2.32 -25.54 -9.14
N SER A 171 -1.77 -24.44 -8.61
CA SER A 171 -0.32 -24.37 -8.37
C SER A 171 0.00 -24.88 -6.96
N THR A 172 0.38 -26.15 -6.87
CA THR A 172 1.03 -26.76 -5.70
C THR A 172 2.48 -26.30 -5.51
N ASN A 173 2.89 -25.17 -6.09
CA ASN A 173 4.15 -24.53 -5.73
C ASN A 173 3.88 -23.70 -4.48
N SER A 174 4.05 -24.31 -3.32
CA SER A 174 4.04 -23.58 -2.07
C SER A 174 5.24 -22.62 -2.10
N GLY A 175 5.01 -21.33 -2.39
CA GLY A 175 6.01 -20.26 -2.29
C GLY A 175 6.39 -19.97 -0.83
N LEU A 176 6.57 -21.02 -0.04
CA LEU A 176 6.95 -20.99 1.36
C LEU A 176 8.44 -20.78 1.41
N LYS A 177 8.87 -19.81 2.21
CA LYS A 177 10.28 -19.55 2.41
C LYS A 177 10.82 -20.51 3.45
N THR A 178 11.97 -21.06 3.15
CA THR A 178 12.71 -21.97 4.01
C THR A 178 13.78 -21.20 4.78
N ARG A 179 14.39 -21.84 5.77
CA ARG A 179 15.48 -21.22 6.53
C ARG A 179 16.68 -20.92 5.64
N GLU A 180 16.91 -21.77 4.64
CA GLU A 180 17.98 -21.67 3.66
C GLU A 180 17.89 -20.38 2.84
N ASP A 181 16.69 -19.92 2.52
CA ASP A 181 16.45 -18.64 1.82
C ASP A 181 16.92 -17.42 2.65
N TYR A 182 17.10 -17.60 3.96
CA TYR A 182 17.56 -16.58 4.90
C TYR A 182 18.94 -16.87 5.48
N GLN A 183 19.72 -17.78 4.87
CA GLN A 183 21.02 -18.19 5.41
C GLN A 183 21.99 -17.01 5.60
N TYR A 184 21.96 -16.02 4.71
CA TYR A 184 22.77 -14.80 4.83
C TYR A 184 22.49 -14.01 6.11
N LEU A 185 21.25 -14.01 6.62
CA LEU A 185 20.90 -13.39 7.90
C LEU A 185 21.48 -14.19 9.08
N MET A 186 21.43 -15.53 8.96
CA MET A 186 21.96 -16.43 9.99
C MET A 186 23.48 -16.32 10.09
N ASP A 187 24.17 -16.27 8.95
CA ASP A 187 25.61 -16.13 8.85
C ASP A 187 26.07 -14.77 9.42
N ALA A 188 25.37 -13.69 9.05
CA ALA A 188 25.65 -12.36 9.59
C ALA A 188 25.44 -12.29 11.12
N PHE A 189 24.41 -12.96 11.65
CA PHE A 189 24.18 -13.06 13.08
C PHE A 189 25.25 -13.89 13.79
N ASP A 190 25.72 -14.99 13.19
CA ASP A 190 26.79 -15.81 13.78
C ASP A 190 28.13 -15.06 13.80
N GLU A 191 28.39 -14.23 12.79
CA GLU A 191 29.59 -13.40 12.71
C GLU A 191 29.58 -12.24 13.73
N PHE A 192 28.46 -11.52 13.84
CA PHE A 192 28.43 -10.23 14.54
C PHE A 192 27.47 -10.16 15.75
N GLY A 193 26.56 -11.11 15.89
CA GLY A 193 25.58 -11.16 16.98
C GLY A 193 24.74 -9.88 17.11
N LEU A 194 24.34 -9.57 18.34
CA LEU A 194 23.51 -8.40 18.68
C LEU A 194 24.29 -7.09 18.81
N HIS A 195 25.61 -7.16 18.98
CA HIS A 195 26.46 -6.00 19.30
C HIS A 195 27.43 -5.61 18.18
N GLY A 196 27.54 -6.43 17.14
CA GLY A 196 28.25 -6.14 15.91
C GLY A 196 27.31 -5.67 14.80
N TRP A 197 27.88 -5.19 13.70
CA TRP A 197 27.13 -4.66 12.57
C TRP A 197 26.85 -5.79 11.58
N GLN A 198 25.71 -6.47 11.72
CA GLN A 198 25.32 -7.57 10.82
C GLN A 198 25.35 -7.14 9.34
N ARG A 199 25.00 -5.87 9.06
CA ARG A 199 25.03 -5.28 7.72
C ARG A 199 26.44 -5.14 7.11
N ASP A 200 27.51 -5.11 7.92
CA ASP A 200 28.88 -5.17 7.39
C ASP A 200 29.13 -6.52 6.68
N ASN A 201 28.55 -7.61 7.20
CA ASN A 201 28.62 -8.91 6.54
C ASN A 201 27.77 -8.93 5.27
N ILE A 202 26.52 -8.50 5.36
CA ILE A 202 25.54 -8.62 4.26
C ILE A 202 25.92 -7.74 3.07
N TYR A 203 26.22 -6.45 3.31
CA TYR A 203 26.46 -5.48 2.23
C TYR A 203 27.92 -5.40 1.78
N TYR A 204 28.88 -5.85 2.58
CA TYR A 204 30.30 -5.70 2.26
C TYR A 204 31.11 -6.99 2.38
N GLY A 205 30.48 -8.11 2.75
CA GLY A 205 31.15 -9.40 2.91
C GLY A 205 32.19 -9.40 4.04
N LEU A 206 32.10 -8.45 4.99
CA LEU A 206 33.09 -8.33 6.05
C LEU A 206 32.87 -9.38 7.13
N THR A 207 33.98 -9.82 7.72
CA THR A 207 34.06 -10.70 8.89
C THR A 207 35.10 -10.14 9.86
N ALA A 208 35.22 -10.72 11.06
CA ALA A 208 36.22 -10.39 12.05
C ALA A 208 37.66 -10.57 11.51
N GLN A 209 37.87 -11.50 10.57
CA GLN A 209 39.18 -11.76 9.97
C GLN A 209 39.39 -11.04 8.63
N ASN A 210 38.33 -10.91 7.83
CA ASN A 210 38.38 -10.19 6.56
C ASN A 210 37.58 -8.89 6.64
N THR A 211 38.29 -7.80 6.92
CA THR A 211 37.69 -6.48 7.13
C THR A 211 37.74 -5.60 5.89
N LYS A 212 37.77 -6.17 4.68
CA LYS A 212 37.75 -5.41 3.43
C LYS A 212 36.88 -6.07 2.37
N GLY A 213 36.00 -5.29 1.74
CA GLY A 213 35.14 -5.82 0.68
C GLY A 213 34.32 -4.77 -0.09
N PRO A 214 33.95 -5.06 -1.35
CA PRO A 214 33.13 -4.19 -2.19
C PRO A 214 31.67 -4.20 -1.75
N LEU A 215 30.89 -3.24 -2.24
CA LEU A 215 29.44 -3.22 -2.04
C LEU A 215 28.79 -4.40 -2.77
N ASN A 216 28.09 -5.26 -2.02
CA ASN A 216 27.22 -6.27 -2.57
C ASN A 216 25.89 -5.64 -3.00
N ARG A 217 25.70 -5.55 -4.33
CA ARG A 217 24.51 -4.97 -4.96
C ARG A 217 23.34 -5.95 -5.10
N VAL A 218 23.49 -7.19 -4.65
CA VAL A 218 22.41 -8.19 -4.66
C VAL A 218 21.38 -7.89 -3.58
N TYR A 219 21.78 -7.24 -2.48
CA TYR A 219 20.88 -6.95 -1.37
C TYR A 219 20.39 -5.51 -1.38
N GLY A 220 19.13 -5.33 -0.97
CA GLY A 220 18.52 -4.05 -0.63
C GLY A 220 17.74 -4.18 0.68
N GLU A 221 17.46 -3.08 1.36
CA GLU A 221 16.56 -3.04 2.51
C GLU A 221 15.11 -3.15 2.05
N PHE A 222 14.32 -3.93 2.78
CA PHE A 222 12.90 -4.12 2.52
C PHE A 222 12.10 -4.02 3.82
N VAL A 223 10.84 -3.59 3.71
CA VAL A 223 9.85 -3.86 4.77
C VAL A 223 9.40 -5.32 4.63
N GLN A 224 9.78 -6.12 5.62
CA GLN A 224 9.44 -7.54 5.74
C GLN A 224 8.06 -7.74 6.37
N GLY A 225 7.65 -6.82 7.23
CA GLY A 225 6.36 -6.88 7.89
C GLY A 225 5.95 -5.55 8.49
N PHE A 226 4.65 -5.46 8.77
CA PHE A 226 3.98 -4.29 9.32
C PHE A 226 2.94 -4.76 10.34
N GLU A 227 2.82 -4.04 11.45
CA GLU A 227 1.76 -4.24 12.42
C GLU A 227 1.32 -2.91 13.02
N MET A 228 0.01 -2.75 13.22
CA MET A 228 -0.50 -1.63 14.03
C MET A 228 -0.13 -1.84 15.49
N ARG A 229 -0.08 -0.75 16.25
CA ARG A 229 0.27 -0.71 17.68
C ARG A 229 -0.78 0.07 18.47
N GLY A 230 -0.68 -0.03 19.79
CA GLY A 230 -1.59 0.66 20.72
C GLY A 230 -2.88 -0.11 20.99
N ASP A 231 -3.95 0.63 21.32
CA ASP A 231 -5.29 0.07 21.47
C ASP A 231 -5.89 -0.24 20.10
N GLY A 232 -6.48 -1.43 19.95
CA GLY A 232 -6.96 -1.89 18.65
C GLY A 232 -8.08 -1.03 18.07
N LEU A 233 -9.01 -0.54 18.89
CA LEU A 233 -10.10 0.29 18.40
C LEU A 233 -9.62 1.71 18.10
N SER A 234 -8.71 2.25 18.92
CA SER A 234 -8.05 3.52 18.61
C SER A 234 -7.23 3.46 17.33
N ALA A 235 -6.52 2.37 17.07
CA ALA A 235 -5.76 2.17 15.85
C ALA A 235 -6.66 2.14 14.62
N VAL A 236 -7.80 1.45 14.67
CA VAL A 236 -8.80 1.46 13.58
C VAL A 236 -9.31 2.89 13.35
N ARG A 237 -9.77 3.57 14.40
CA ARG A 237 -10.29 4.95 14.29
C ARG A 237 -9.25 5.97 13.82
N LYS A 238 -7.96 5.63 13.85
CA LYS A 238 -6.87 6.48 13.40
C LYS A 238 -6.55 6.35 11.91
N ILE A 239 -7.10 5.34 11.23
CA ILE A 239 -6.85 5.09 9.80
C ILE A 239 -8.14 4.75 9.03
N SER A 240 -9.28 5.04 9.64
CA SER A 240 -10.61 4.76 9.08
C SER A 240 -11.50 5.98 9.30
N ASP A 241 -10.91 7.17 9.19
CA ASP A 241 -11.57 8.43 9.49
C ASP A 241 -11.91 9.25 8.24
N GLN A 242 -11.53 8.76 7.05
CA GLN A 242 -11.85 9.38 5.77
C GLN A 242 -12.80 8.54 4.91
N ALA A 243 -13.45 9.25 3.98
CA ALA A 243 -14.36 8.65 3.04
C ALA A 243 -13.61 7.78 2.02
N GLY A 244 -13.92 6.48 2.02
CA GLY A 244 -13.27 5.48 1.17
C GLY A 244 -12.49 4.44 1.97
N ASP A 245 -12.20 4.72 3.24
CA ASP A 245 -11.52 3.78 4.11
C ASP A 245 -12.43 2.61 4.50
N PRO A 246 -11.86 1.43 4.73
CA PRO A 246 -12.59 0.35 5.37
C PRO A 246 -13.03 0.70 6.80
N GLU A 247 -14.33 0.71 7.04
CA GLU A 247 -14.94 0.99 8.33
C GLU A 247 -15.31 -0.31 9.08
N LEU A 248 -15.13 -0.27 10.41
CA LEU A 248 -15.47 -1.40 11.29
C LEU A 248 -16.94 -1.35 11.72
N ASN A 249 -17.70 -2.39 11.37
CA ASN A 249 -19.06 -2.58 11.86
C ASN A 249 -19.03 -2.93 13.36
N GLU A 250 -19.37 -1.98 14.24
CA GLU A 250 -19.42 -2.23 15.69
C GLU A 250 -20.60 -3.15 16.10
N VAL A 251 -21.61 -3.29 15.23
CA VAL A 251 -22.75 -4.19 15.45
C VAL A 251 -23.07 -4.98 14.19
N ILE A 252 -23.01 -6.31 14.29
CA ILE A 252 -23.33 -7.21 13.17
C ILE A 252 -24.50 -8.13 13.52
N LYS A 253 -25.27 -8.50 12.49
CA LYS A 253 -26.33 -9.52 12.62
C LYS A 253 -25.65 -10.89 12.78
N GLY A 254 -25.97 -11.62 13.83
CA GLY A 254 -25.64 -13.02 14.05
C GLY A 254 -26.85 -13.93 13.82
N GLY A 255 -26.65 -15.04 13.11
CA GLY A 255 -27.72 -15.99 12.84
C GLY A 255 -27.20 -17.39 12.50
N ARG A 256 -28.12 -18.33 12.22
CA ARG A 256 -27.80 -19.73 11.86
C ARG A 256 -26.89 -19.85 10.64
N ASN A 257 -26.88 -18.86 9.75
CA ASN A 257 -26.13 -18.86 8.49
C ASN A 257 -24.79 -18.10 8.58
N GLY A 258 -24.38 -17.65 9.77
CA GLY A 258 -23.15 -16.88 9.98
C GLY A 258 -23.39 -15.48 10.52
N ALA A 259 -22.30 -14.77 10.81
CA ALA A 259 -22.31 -13.35 11.16
C ALA A 259 -22.18 -12.49 9.89
N GLY A 260 -22.74 -11.27 9.91
CA GLY A 260 -22.47 -10.27 8.86
C GLY A 260 -20.98 -9.88 8.78
N PRO A 261 -20.55 -9.17 7.72
CA PRO A 261 -19.17 -8.77 7.55
C PRO A 261 -18.73 -7.82 8.67
N ALA A 262 -17.50 -7.98 9.14
CA ALA A 262 -16.95 -7.09 10.17
C ALA A 262 -16.56 -5.72 9.58
N TRP A 263 -16.17 -5.68 8.30
CA TRP A 263 -15.68 -4.47 7.62
C TRP A 263 -16.58 -4.09 6.46
N THR A 264 -16.58 -2.81 6.09
CA THR A 264 -16.95 -2.39 4.74
C THR A 264 -15.88 -2.84 3.73
N ASP A 265 -16.18 -2.70 2.44
CA ASP A 265 -15.24 -3.07 1.37
C ASP A 265 -14.02 -2.13 1.33
N GLY A 266 -12.94 -2.55 0.68
CA GLY A 266 -11.72 -1.75 0.49
C GLY A 266 -10.46 -2.29 1.20
N GLU A 267 -9.35 -1.59 0.99
CA GLU A 267 -8.06 -1.83 1.65
C GLU A 267 -7.47 -0.50 2.12
N PHE A 268 -6.74 -0.51 3.23
CA PHE A 268 -5.93 0.64 3.65
C PHE A 268 -4.70 0.78 2.75
N GLU A 269 -4.31 2.02 2.46
CA GLU A 269 -3.18 2.35 1.61
C GLU A 269 -2.13 3.10 2.41
N PHE A 270 -0.92 2.55 2.44
CA PHE A 270 0.18 3.15 3.20
C PHE A 270 1.26 3.65 2.27
N LYS A 271 1.67 4.91 2.45
CA LYS A 271 2.86 5.46 1.82
C LYS A 271 4.04 5.33 2.77
N ILE A 272 5.15 4.84 2.25
CA ILE A 272 6.45 4.86 2.91
C ILE A 272 7.30 5.93 2.26
N THR A 273 7.79 6.89 3.05
CA THR A 273 8.78 7.87 2.59
C THR A 273 10.10 7.63 3.30
N VAL A 274 11.14 7.35 2.51
CA VAL A 274 12.51 7.13 2.98
C VAL A 274 13.33 8.40 2.72
N HIS A 275 13.85 8.99 3.80
CA HIS A 275 14.73 10.15 3.75
C HIS A 275 16.18 9.68 3.76
N LEU A 276 16.77 9.64 2.56
CA LEU A 276 18.17 9.27 2.37
C LEU A 276 19.06 10.49 2.63
N GLY A 277 19.90 10.40 3.66
CA GLY A 277 21.03 11.32 3.79
C GLY A 277 22.04 11.04 2.69
N THR A 278 22.30 11.98 1.79
CA THR A 278 23.12 11.78 0.59
C THR A 278 24.30 12.76 0.54
N LYS A 279 25.44 12.35 -0.04
CA LYS A 279 26.54 13.29 -0.37
C LYS A 279 26.26 14.18 -1.59
N SER A 280 25.24 13.83 -2.39
CA SER A 280 24.79 14.58 -3.57
C SER A 280 23.35 15.05 -3.35
N PRO A 281 22.96 16.28 -3.74
CA PRO A 281 21.62 16.82 -3.51
C PRO A 281 20.51 16.08 -4.28
N ILE A 282 20.84 15.16 -5.20
CA ILE A 282 19.88 14.41 -6.00
C ILE A 282 19.60 13.05 -5.34
N GLY A 283 18.33 12.66 -5.27
CA GLY A 283 17.91 11.32 -4.83
C GLY A 283 17.88 11.12 -3.32
N ASN A 284 17.56 12.17 -2.56
CA ASN A 284 17.45 12.12 -1.10
C ASN A 284 16.09 11.63 -0.60
N ILE A 285 15.10 11.46 -1.47
CA ILE A 285 13.79 10.93 -1.11
C ILE A 285 13.48 9.75 -2.00
N PHE A 286 13.07 8.64 -1.38
CA PHE A 286 12.46 7.50 -2.05
C PHE A 286 11.06 7.30 -1.47
N GLU A 287 10.07 7.07 -2.32
CA GLU A 287 8.68 6.84 -1.93
C GLU A 287 8.22 5.52 -2.53
N THR A 288 7.50 4.74 -1.74
CA THR A 288 6.79 3.54 -2.20
C THR A 288 5.51 3.35 -1.40
N TYR A 289 4.68 2.39 -1.79
CA TYR A 289 3.37 2.15 -1.21
C TYR A 289 3.15 0.67 -0.92
N PHE A 290 2.25 0.36 0.01
CA PHE A 290 1.69 -0.97 0.16
C PHE A 290 0.23 -0.90 0.58
N ARG A 291 -0.51 -1.98 0.34
CA ARG A 291 -1.94 -2.08 0.65
C ARG A 291 -2.24 -3.27 1.54
N LEU A 292 -3.15 -3.09 2.49
CA LEU A 292 -3.60 -4.16 3.38
C LEU A 292 -5.11 -4.09 3.62
N SER A 293 -5.82 -5.14 3.25
CA SER A 293 -7.16 -5.40 3.75
C SER A 293 -7.22 -5.34 5.29
N PRO A 294 -8.30 -4.84 5.90
CA PRO A 294 -8.42 -4.71 7.35
C PRO A 294 -8.16 -6.01 8.11
N ASP A 295 -8.59 -7.15 7.57
CA ASP A 295 -8.41 -8.47 8.18
C ASP A 295 -6.93 -8.90 8.28
N LYS A 296 -6.01 -8.27 7.54
CA LYS A 296 -4.57 -8.50 7.71
C LYS A 296 -4.00 -7.75 8.92
N LEU A 297 -4.58 -6.60 9.27
CA LEU A 297 -4.14 -5.73 10.36
C LEU A 297 -4.90 -5.97 11.67
N PHE A 298 -6.15 -6.39 11.58
CA PHE A 298 -7.09 -6.40 12.68
C PHE A 298 -7.87 -7.71 12.74
N ARG A 299 -8.23 -8.11 13.94
CA ARG A 299 -9.21 -9.17 14.22
C ARG A 299 -10.26 -8.65 15.20
N PRO A 300 -11.40 -8.17 14.69
CA PRO A 300 -12.54 -7.84 15.51
C PRO A 300 -13.02 -9.06 16.32
N VAL A 301 -13.30 -8.85 17.60
CA VAL A 301 -13.87 -9.84 18.51
C VAL A 301 -15.25 -9.34 18.91
N TYR A 302 -16.26 -10.13 18.58
CA TYR A 302 -17.64 -9.81 18.92
C TYR A 302 -18.17 -10.68 20.06
N GLU A 303 -19.12 -10.16 20.82
CA GLU A 303 -19.89 -10.91 21.81
C GLU A 303 -21.39 -10.89 21.49
N GLY A 304 -22.03 -12.05 21.64
CA GLY A 304 -23.43 -12.23 21.27
C GLY A 304 -24.39 -11.98 22.44
N VAL A 305 -25.49 -11.28 22.15
CA VAL A 305 -26.62 -11.16 23.08
C VAL A 305 -27.82 -11.91 22.48
N LYS A 306 -28.30 -12.94 23.18
CA LYS A 306 -29.50 -13.68 22.78
C LYS A 306 -30.76 -12.90 23.14
N LYS A 307 -31.63 -12.65 22.16
CA LYS A 307 -33.02 -12.24 22.42
C LYS A 307 -33.90 -13.50 22.41
N GLY A 308 -34.44 -13.88 23.56
CA GLY A 308 -35.29 -15.07 23.66
C GLY A 308 -36.53 -14.99 22.75
N GLY A 309 -36.72 -16.00 21.90
CA GLY A 309 -37.88 -16.14 21.00
C GLY A 309 -37.70 -17.26 19.94
N VAL A 310 -38.74 -17.55 19.15
CA VAL A 310 -38.81 -18.69 18.19
C VAL A 310 -37.80 -18.58 17.02
N ILE A 311 -37.18 -17.42 16.82
CA ILE A 311 -36.03 -17.22 15.92
C ILE A 311 -34.95 -16.47 16.72
N ASP A 312 -33.89 -17.16 17.13
CA ASP A 312 -32.71 -16.56 17.77
C ASP A 312 -31.89 -15.76 16.74
N VAL A 313 -32.33 -14.55 16.38
CA VAL A 313 -31.44 -13.56 15.75
C VAL A 313 -30.58 -12.97 16.85
N THR A 314 -29.29 -13.31 16.86
CA THR A 314 -28.33 -12.81 17.86
C THR A 314 -27.74 -11.53 17.32
N LYS A 315 -27.81 -10.40 18.05
CA LYS A 315 -26.95 -9.27 17.71
C LYS A 315 -25.57 -9.52 18.32
N LEU A 316 -24.54 -9.31 17.52
CA LEU A 316 -23.15 -9.40 17.93
C LEU A 316 -22.62 -7.98 18.06
N TYR A 317 -22.12 -7.64 19.24
CA TYR A 317 -21.56 -6.32 19.55
C TYR A 317 -20.05 -6.45 19.63
N LEU A 318 -19.34 -5.47 19.06
CA LEU A 318 -17.90 -5.41 19.12
C LEU A 318 -17.46 -5.32 20.58
N LYS A 319 -16.57 -6.24 20.97
CA LYS A 319 -16.00 -6.30 22.31
C LYS A 319 -14.58 -5.75 22.34
N ASN A 320 -13.80 -6.10 21.34
CA ASN A 320 -12.39 -5.74 21.24
C ASN A 320 -11.91 -5.87 19.79
N VAL A 321 -10.81 -5.21 19.45
CA VAL A 321 -10.07 -5.40 18.21
C VAL A 321 -8.67 -5.88 18.54
N ILE A 322 -8.27 -7.02 17.99
CA ILE A 322 -6.94 -7.57 18.20
C ILE A 322 -6.06 -7.19 17.02
N LEU A 323 -4.93 -6.54 17.29
CA LEU A 323 -3.95 -6.17 16.29
C LEU A 323 -3.21 -7.41 15.78
N LYS A 324 -2.88 -7.42 14.50
CA LYS A 324 -2.18 -8.53 13.83
C LYS A 324 -0.89 -8.03 13.20
N LYS A 325 0.15 -8.85 13.35
CA LYS A 325 1.38 -8.75 12.57
C LYS A 325 1.15 -9.31 11.17
N HIS A 326 1.42 -8.50 10.15
CA HIS A 326 1.45 -8.94 8.77
C HIS A 326 2.90 -9.08 8.31
N ILE A 327 3.26 -10.25 7.78
CA ILE A 327 4.51 -10.47 7.05
C ILE A 327 4.19 -10.52 5.56
N PHE A 328 4.95 -9.78 4.78
CA PHE A 328 4.78 -9.72 3.35
C PHE A 328 5.41 -10.95 2.68
N ASN A 329 4.61 -11.67 1.88
CA ASN A 329 5.13 -12.75 1.05
C ASN A 329 6.18 -12.22 0.05
N THR A 330 5.87 -11.06 -0.54
CA THR A 330 6.79 -10.24 -1.34
C THR A 330 7.11 -8.97 -0.57
N PRO A 331 8.26 -8.89 0.12
CA PRO A 331 8.65 -7.72 0.89
C PRO A 331 8.66 -6.43 0.07
N ILE A 332 8.44 -5.29 0.72
CA ILE A 332 8.36 -3.99 0.05
C ILE A 332 9.76 -3.39 -0.09
N PRO A 333 10.29 -3.18 -1.31
CA PRO A 333 11.64 -2.67 -1.52
C PRO A 333 11.78 -1.22 -1.06
N LEU A 334 12.91 -0.90 -0.43
CA LEU A 334 13.24 0.45 0.00
C LEU A 334 14.47 0.99 -0.74
N PHE A 335 15.67 0.61 -0.32
CA PHE A 335 16.93 1.14 -0.87
C PHE A 335 18.09 0.18 -0.63
N THR A 336 19.19 0.30 -1.39
CA THR A 336 20.45 -0.40 -1.07
C THR A 336 21.34 0.48 -0.22
N TRP A 337 21.86 -0.06 0.88
CA TRP A 337 22.69 0.69 1.82
C TRP A 337 24.14 0.86 1.34
N ASP A 338 24.35 1.74 0.37
CA ASP A 338 25.69 2.16 -0.09
C ASP A 338 26.28 3.22 0.87
N LEU A 339 27.00 2.80 1.92
CA LEU A 339 27.63 3.68 2.92
C LEU A 339 28.68 4.64 2.34
N GLU A 340 29.15 4.45 1.10
CA GLU A 340 29.99 5.45 0.44
C GLU A 340 29.18 6.71 0.10
N LYS A 341 27.89 6.53 -0.22
CA LYS A 341 26.98 7.57 -0.74
C LYS A 341 25.91 8.00 0.24
N TYR A 342 25.45 7.08 1.08
CA TYR A 342 24.31 7.24 1.97
C TYR A 342 24.71 7.25 3.45
N SER A 343 23.96 8.02 4.22
CA SER A 343 24.03 8.05 5.68
C SER A 343 23.78 6.64 6.26
N PRO A 344 24.47 6.26 7.34
CA PRO A 344 24.18 5.06 8.14
C PRO A 344 22.98 5.25 9.07
N THR A 345 22.34 6.42 9.05
CA THR A 345 21.08 6.67 9.74
C THR A 345 20.07 7.17 8.73
N ILE A 346 18.95 6.47 8.62
CA ILE A 346 17.87 6.72 7.67
C ILE A 346 16.59 6.96 8.44
N LYS A 347 15.87 8.02 8.07
CA LYS A 347 14.52 8.28 8.59
C LYS A 347 13.50 7.68 7.62
N ILE A 348 12.52 6.99 8.17
CA ILE A 348 11.36 6.47 7.43
C ILE A 348 10.10 7.02 8.06
N THR A 349 9.19 7.55 7.25
CA THR A 349 7.85 7.94 7.68
C THR A 349 6.82 7.05 7.00
N ILE A 350 5.73 6.79 7.73
CA ILE A 350 4.57 6.08 7.20
C ILE A 350 3.33 6.90 7.49
N GLU A 351 2.49 7.02 6.47
CA GLU A 351 1.16 7.61 6.53
C GLU A 351 0.17 6.66 5.87
N GLU A 352 -1.05 6.64 6.38
CA GLU A 352 -2.19 6.13 5.61
C GLU A 352 -2.63 7.25 4.62
N VAL A 353 -3.03 6.86 3.42
CA VAL A 353 -3.18 7.75 2.26
C VAL A 353 -4.62 7.98 1.91
N ASP A 354 -5.01 9.24 2.02
CA ASP A 354 -6.36 9.71 1.72
C ASP A 354 -6.48 10.39 0.35
N ILE A 355 -7.74 10.57 -0.05
CA ILE A 355 -8.12 11.40 -1.21
C ILE A 355 -8.09 12.86 -0.77
N SER A 356 -6.94 13.54 -0.86
CA SER A 356 -6.83 14.94 -0.42
C SER A 356 -5.98 15.84 -1.30
N THR A 357 -6.14 17.14 -1.04
CA THR A 357 -5.29 18.22 -1.56
C THR A 357 -3.90 18.18 -0.92
N SER A 358 -2.86 18.48 -1.70
CA SER A 358 -1.46 18.46 -1.27
C SER A 358 -0.93 19.82 -0.77
N VAL A 359 -0.04 19.78 0.22
CA VAL A 359 0.80 20.88 0.70
C VAL A 359 2.28 20.47 0.62
N THR A 360 3.15 21.42 0.24
CA THR A 360 4.59 21.17 0.17
C THR A 360 5.28 21.63 1.45
N THR A 361 5.94 20.70 2.14
CA THR A 361 6.72 20.96 3.36
C THR A 361 8.22 20.78 3.08
N THR A 362 9.07 21.61 3.70
CA THR A 362 10.54 21.52 3.55
C THR A 362 11.21 21.53 4.92
N PHE A 363 12.15 20.63 5.15
CA PHE A 363 12.95 20.56 6.37
C PHE A 363 14.40 20.19 6.06
N THR A 364 15.31 20.40 7.01
CA THR A 364 16.73 20.06 6.87
C THR A 364 17.16 19.01 7.91
N GLN A 365 18.10 18.14 7.53
CA GLN A 365 18.73 17.14 8.40
C GLN A 365 20.24 17.17 8.20
N THR A 366 21.00 17.07 9.28
CA THR A 366 22.45 16.88 9.21
C THR A 366 22.78 15.40 9.32
N SER A 367 23.47 14.88 8.31
CA SER A 367 23.83 13.47 8.16
C SER A 367 25.33 13.26 8.30
N GLU A 368 25.72 12.14 8.91
CA GLU A 368 27.11 11.68 8.99
C GLU A 368 27.39 10.64 7.90
N PHE A 369 28.61 10.59 7.40
CA PHE A 369 29.03 9.63 6.37
C PHE A 369 30.32 8.92 6.74
N ALA A 370 30.39 7.65 6.34
CA ALA A 370 31.59 6.87 6.48
C ALA A 370 32.67 7.34 5.49
N THR A 371 33.91 7.38 5.97
CA THR A 371 35.09 7.85 5.22
C THR A 371 36.05 6.71 4.89
N ASN A 372 35.74 5.48 5.31
CA ASN A 372 36.61 4.33 5.20
C ASN A 372 36.49 3.60 3.84
N PHE A 373 36.36 4.36 2.76
CA PHE A 373 36.24 3.87 1.38
C PHE A 373 37.45 4.29 0.55
N SER A 374 38.03 3.34 -0.19
CA SER A 374 39.12 3.61 -1.12
C SER A 374 39.16 2.59 -2.25
N PHE A 375 39.75 2.99 -3.39
CA PHE A 375 39.90 2.12 -4.55
C PHE A 375 40.80 0.93 -4.23
N ASP A 376 40.34 -0.28 -4.54
CA ASP A 376 41.15 -1.49 -4.47
C ASP A 376 41.35 -2.11 -5.86
N VAL A 377 42.62 -2.32 -6.22
CA VAL A 377 43.02 -2.85 -7.53
C VAL A 377 42.58 -4.30 -7.78
N THR A 378 42.35 -5.09 -6.72
CA THR A 378 41.93 -6.49 -6.81
C THR A 378 40.46 -6.59 -7.19
N PHE A 379 39.64 -5.69 -6.63
CA PHE A 379 38.20 -5.61 -6.90
C PHE A 379 37.89 -4.72 -8.12
N GLY A 380 38.78 -3.80 -8.47
CA GLY A 380 38.57 -2.86 -9.57
C GLY A 380 37.56 -1.76 -9.25
N GLU A 381 37.23 -1.55 -7.98
CA GLU A 381 36.26 -0.56 -7.50
C GLU A 381 36.61 -0.04 -6.09
N ASN A 382 35.84 0.94 -5.61
CA ASN A 382 35.95 1.41 -4.22
C ASN A 382 35.38 0.37 -3.26
N VAL A 383 36.13 0.08 -2.20
CA VAL A 383 35.75 -0.93 -1.20
C VAL A 383 35.77 -0.35 0.20
N LYS A 384 34.92 -0.90 1.06
CA LYS A 384 34.93 -0.57 2.49
C LYS A 384 36.16 -1.20 3.13
N SER A 385 36.89 -0.41 3.90
CA SER A 385 38.12 -0.82 4.60
C SER A 385 37.95 -0.65 6.12
N GLY A 386 37.88 -1.76 6.84
CA GLY A 386 37.63 -1.82 8.27
C GLY A 386 36.15 -2.00 8.61
N LEU A 387 35.91 -2.64 9.76
CA LEU A 387 34.57 -2.81 10.33
C LEU A 387 34.01 -1.46 10.79
N LYS A 388 32.68 -1.39 10.87
CA LYS A 388 31.96 -0.21 11.35
C LYS A 388 32.32 1.03 10.52
N PHE A 389 32.47 2.18 11.15
CA PHE A 389 32.90 3.42 10.49
C PHE A 389 34.40 3.51 10.18
N GLY A 390 35.22 2.51 10.53
CA GLY A 390 36.68 2.66 10.52
C GLY A 390 37.18 3.64 11.59
N GLY A 391 38.37 4.22 11.38
CA GLY A 391 39.04 5.11 12.33
C GLY A 391 38.51 6.55 12.31
N SER A 392 37.72 6.91 13.32
CA SER A 392 37.41 8.26 13.88
C SER A 392 36.83 9.36 12.98
N THR A 393 37.17 9.48 11.70
CA THR A 393 36.78 10.63 10.88
C THR A 393 35.44 10.35 10.20
N LYS A 394 34.45 11.20 10.44
CA LYS A 394 33.16 11.18 9.76
C LYS A 394 33.01 12.46 8.95
N ASP A 395 32.49 12.36 7.73
CA ASP A 395 32.06 13.55 6.98
C ASP A 395 30.65 13.94 7.43
N VAL A 396 30.34 15.23 7.42
CA VAL A 396 29.02 15.75 7.82
C VAL A 396 28.47 16.59 6.67
N THR A 397 27.23 16.31 6.24
CA THR A 397 26.53 17.09 5.22
C THR A 397 25.12 17.41 5.70
N THR A 398 24.63 18.62 5.45
CA THR A 398 23.23 18.98 5.69
C THR A 398 22.42 18.77 4.42
N ASN A 399 21.45 17.86 4.48
CA ASN A 399 20.49 17.59 3.43
C ASN A 399 19.22 18.43 3.66
N THR A 400 18.64 18.95 2.57
CA THR A 400 17.32 19.59 2.57
C THR A 400 16.32 18.67 1.90
N PHE A 401 15.26 18.30 2.60
CA PHE A 401 14.17 17.47 2.08
C PHE A 401 12.96 18.34 1.79
N THR A 402 12.37 18.15 0.62
CA THR A 402 11.10 18.77 0.24
C THR A 402 10.12 17.64 -0.05
N ILE A 403 9.09 17.52 0.79
CA ILE A 403 8.04 16.51 0.66
C ILE A 403 6.72 17.17 0.29
N VAL A 404 5.92 16.45 -0.48
CA VAL A 404 4.53 16.81 -0.75
C VAL A 404 3.67 15.95 0.15
N GLU A 405 3.10 16.57 1.17
CA GLU A 405 2.19 15.96 2.13
C GLU A 405 0.76 16.21 1.67
N LYS A 406 -0.11 15.24 1.86
CA LYS A 406 -1.55 15.41 1.68
C LYS A 406 -2.15 15.81 3.02
N LEU A 407 -2.97 16.87 3.04
CA LEU A 407 -3.45 17.49 4.27
C LEU A 407 -4.28 16.57 5.17
N GLU A 408 -4.90 15.54 4.59
CA GLU A 408 -5.79 14.65 5.34
C GLU A 408 -5.18 13.29 5.62
N ASN A 409 -4.03 12.97 5.00
CA ASN A 409 -3.32 11.72 5.27
C ASN A 409 -3.09 11.52 6.76
N ASP A 410 -3.46 10.35 7.24
CA ASP A 410 -3.22 9.92 8.61
C ASP A 410 -1.74 9.63 8.87
N GLN A 411 -1.04 10.63 9.40
CA GLN A 411 0.36 10.49 9.84
C GLN A 411 0.49 9.46 10.96
N LEU A 412 1.18 8.34 10.71
CA LEU A 412 1.44 7.29 11.70
C LEU A 412 2.79 7.47 12.40
N GLY A 413 3.61 8.39 11.89
CA GLY A 413 4.84 8.87 12.51
C GLY A 413 6.12 8.36 11.83
N GLU A 414 7.24 8.62 12.49
CA GLU A 414 8.58 8.40 11.97
C GLU A 414 9.39 7.41 12.81
N VAL A 415 10.22 6.62 12.13
CA VAL A 415 11.22 5.76 12.75
C VAL A 415 12.60 6.08 12.19
N ILE A 416 13.61 5.86 13.03
CA ILE A 416 15.01 6.00 12.64
C ILE A 416 15.63 4.61 12.58
N VAL A 417 16.11 4.25 11.40
CA VAL A 417 16.79 2.97 11.13
C VAL A 417 18.28 3.27 11.03
N ASN A 418 19.09 2.56 11.81
CA ASN A 418 20.53 2.69 11.74
C ASN A 418 21.15 1.44 11.11
N PHE A 419 22.26 1.64 10.39
CA PHE A 419 23.03 0.56 9.79
C PHE A 419 23.55 -0.42 10.86
N ASP A 420 23.81 0.07 12.07
CA ASP A 420 24.34 -0.70 13.18
C ASP A 420 23.30 -1.40 14.05
N ASP A 421 22.01 -1.13 13.82
CA ASP A 421 20.96 -1.90 14.47
C ASP A 421 21.03 -3.37 13.98
N PRO A 422 20.85 -4.36 14.86
CA PRO A 422 20.81 -5.77 14.44
C PRO A 422 19.63 -5.98 13.47
N VAL A 423 19.84 -6.81 12.45
CA VAL A 423 18.79 -7.14 11.47
C VAL A 423 17.85 -8.19 12.05
N ILE A 424 18.42 -9.28 12.55
CA ILE A 424 17.71 -10.29 13.35
C ILE A 424 18.25 -10.29 14.78
N ILE A 425 17.38 -10.58 15.74
CA ILE A 425 17.72 -10.61 17.16
C ILE A 425 17.97 -12.02 17.69
N SER A 426 17.57 -13.04 16.94
CA SER A 426 17.91 -14.44 17.21
C SER A 426 17.79 -15.28 15.93
N LYS A 427 18.25 -16.54 16.00
CA LYS A 427 18.12 -17.53 14.92
C LYS A 427 16.86 -18.40 15.05
N ASN A 428 15.92 -17.99 15.90
CA ASN A 428 14.66 -18.70 16.14
C ASN A 428 13.71 -18.50 14.96
N ASP A 429 12.88 -19.51 14.72
CA ASP A 429 11.76 -19.40 13.77
C ASP A 429 10.54 -18.81 14.48
N LYS A 430 10.04 -17.67 13.98
CA LYS A 430 8.86 -16.96 14.49
C LYS A 430 7.54 -17.43 13.88
N SER A 431 7.58 -18.31 12.89
CA SER A 431 6.37 -18.89 12.28
C SER A 431 5.49 -19.63 13.30
N LEU A 432 6.13 -20.21 14.33
CA LEU A 432 5.51 -21.06 15.35
C LEU A 432 4.65 -20.30 16.38
N GLU A 433 4.72 -18.98 16.44
CA GLU A 433 3.87 -18.17 17.33
C GLU A 433 2.46 -17.93 16.72
N ARG A 434 2.24 -18.32 15.45
CA ARG A 434 0.94 -18.26 14.75
C ARG A 434 0.02 -19.43 15.10
N GLY A 435 -0.43 -19.52 16.34
CA GLY A 435 -1.65 -20.27 16.69
C GLY A 435 -1.48 -21.36 17.75
N GLY A 436 -2.11 -21.12 18.90
CA GLY A 436 -2.32 -22.17 19.90
C GLY A 436 -3.28 -23.26 19.40
N GLY A 437 -2.93 -24.51 19.75
CA GLY A 437 -3.90 -25.58 19.97
C GLY A 437 -4.24 -26.45 18.77
N GLY A 438 -3.47 -27.52 18.54
CA GLY A 438 -3.94 -28.66 17.74
C GLY A 438 -2.79 -29.38 17.04
N GLY A 439 -2.30 -30.45 17.66
CA GLY A 439 -1.24 -31.28 17.10
C GLY A 439 -1.64 -31.95 15.78
N ARG A 440 -1.33 -31.30 14.67
CA ARG A 440 -1.03 -31.92 13.38
C ARG A 440 0.08 -31.09 12.73
N ARG A 441 1.30 -31.61 12.76
CA ARG A 441 2.43 -31.08 11.98
C ARG A 441 2.06 -31.23 10.51
N VAL A 442 1.75 -30.12 9.84
CA VAL A 442 1.73 -30.05 8.38
C VAL A 442 3.19 -29.84 7.94
N PRO A 443 3.70 -30.50 6.87
CA PRO A 443 5.13 -30.48 6.53
C PRO A 443 5.63 -29.18 5.88
N ASP A 444 4.76 -28.18 5.74
CA ASP A 444 4.94 -27.01 4.89
C ASP A 444 5.13 -25.77 5.79
N TYR A 445 6.36 -25.50 6.25
CA TYR A 445 6.68 -24.38 7.13
C TYR A 445 7.23 -23.19 6.34
N ASP A 446 6.59 -22.02 6.49
CA ASP A 446 7.11 -20.72 6.06
C ASP A 446 7.98 -20.17 7.19
N PHE A 447 9.30 -20.29 7.07
CA PHE A 447 10.25 -19.84 8.09
C PHE A 447 10.19 -18.31 8.20
N GLU A 448 9.99 -17.80 9.42
CA GLU A 448 9.98 -16.36 9.69
C GLU A 448 11.21 -16.01 10.55
N PRO A 449 12.20 -15.27 10.02
CA PRO A 449 13.30 -14.78 10.84
C PRO A 449 12.82 -13.93 12.02
N ASP A 450 13.53 -13.99 13.14
CA ASP A 450 13.29 -13.15 14.31
C ASP A 450 13.82 -11.73 14.06
N TYR A 451 13.14 -11.00 13.17
CA TYR A 451 13.47 -9.64 12.78
C TYR A 451 13.45 -8.69 13.98
N ASN A 452 14.31 -7.68 13.95
CA ASN A 452 14.40 -6.67 15.00
C ASN A 452 13.11 -5.82 15.08
N PRO A 453 12.35 -5.86 16.20
CA PRO A 453 11.07 -5.14 16.35
C PRO A 453 11.24 -3.68 16.81
N ARG A 454 12.46 -3.13 16.78
CA ARG A 454 12.78 -1.81 17.38
C ARG A 454 12.16 -0.63 16.64
N TYR A 455 11.79 -0.79 15.38
CA TYR A 455 11.26 0.31 14.57
C TYR A 455 9.75 0.42 14.78
N TYR A 456 9.36 1.21 15.77
CA TYR A 456 7.95 1.43 16.08
C TYR A 456 7.66 2.88 16.51
N THR A 457 6.40 3.28 16.33
CA THR A 457 5.77 4.46 16.90
C THR A 457 4.66 4.04 17.85
N ASP A 458 3.88 5.00 18.35
CA ASP A 458 2.66 4.69 19.09
C ASP A 458 1.60 3.99 18.22
N TRP A 459 1.70 4.11 16.89
CA TRP A 459 0.70 3.63 15.93
C TRP A 459 1.11 2.39 15.14
N TYR A 460 2.40 2.18 14.87
CA TYR A 460 2.84 1.03 14.09
C TYR A 460 4.18 0.47 14.54
N CYS A 461 4.48 -0.76 14.14
CA CYS A 461 5.83 -1.33 14.11
C CYS A 461 6.11 -1.87 12.70
N ILE A 462 7.30 -1.57 12.18
CA ILE A 462 7.81 -2.14 10.93
C ILE A 462 9.02 -3.01 11.17
N TYR A 463 9.11 -4.07 10.38
CA TYR A 463 10.22 -5.01 10.39
C TYR A 463 11.03 -4.78 9.12
N ILE A 464 12.27 -4.34 9.28
CA ILE A 464 13.15 -3.99 8.16
C ILE A 464 14.34 -4.94 8.16
N ALA A 465 14.59 -5.55 7.02
CA ALA A 465 15.77 -6.39 6.82
C ALA A 465 16.21 -6.38 5.35
N PRO A 466 17.51 -6.61 5.09
CA PRO A 466 17.99 -6.86 3.75
C PRO A 466 17.33 -8.09 3.14
N ALA A 467 17.03 -8.04 1.84
CA ALA A 467 16.63 -9.19 1.03
C ALA A 467 17.26 -9.10 -0.38
N ASN A 468 17.28 -10.22 -1.09
CA ASN A 468 17.79 -10.30 -2.45
C ASN A 468 16.89 -9.49 -3.41
N LEU A 469 17.47 -8.61 -4.21
CA LEU A 469 16.77 -7.76 -5.18
C LEU A 469 16.29 -8.53 -6.44
N TYR A 470 16.76 -9.76 -6.64
CA TYR A 470 16.54 -10.54 -7.86
C TYR A 470 15.71 -11.82 -7.64
N GLU A 471 15.16 -12.02 -6.44
CA GLU A 471 14.33 -13.19 -6.08
C GLU A 471 12.83 -12.92 -6.11
#